data_AF-A0A1S2YXY0-F1
#
_entry.id   AF-A0A1S2YXY0-F1
#
_cell.length_a   1.000
_cell.length_b   1.000
_cell.length_c   1.000
_cell.angle_alpha   90.00
_cell.angle_beta   90.00
_cell.angle_gamma   90.00
#
_symmetry.space_group_name_H-M   'P 1'
#
loop_
_entity.id
_entity.type
_entity.pdbx_description
1 polymer ?
#
loop_
_entity_poly.entity_id
_entity_poly.type
_entity_poly.pdbx_seq_one_letter_code
_entity_poly.pdbx_strand_id
1 'polypeptide(L)'
;MDHGIHGLCLCKSSLFWFKCLQTDYVCQKVREMNELKGGYNIVGLSQGNLIGRGVVEFCEGGPPVKNFISLAGPHAGTASVPLCGTGILCVLADNLIKGEVYSTYIQEHLAPSGYLKLPNAIPKYLESCRYLPKLNNERPAERNSTYKERFSSLLNLVLIMFEQDTVLIPKETSWFGYYPDGYFKPILPPQETKLYTEDWIGLRTLDEAGRVHFVSIEGKHLGISETDMKKHVVPYLIDQSSRKDSTTKADFWRMHRVHQRFIQSNAMV
;
A
#
# COMPACT_ATOMS: atom_id res chain seq x y z
N MET A 1 -20.15 19.25 14.91
CA MET A 1 -19.76 17.84 14.74
C MET A 1 -18.77 17.83 13.60
N ASP A 2 -17.47 17.71 13.91
CA ASP A 2 -16.39 17.80 12.91
C ASP A 2 -16.54 16.72 11.84
N HIS A 3 -16.59 17.12 10.58
CA HIS A 3 -16.51 16.23 9.42
C HIS A 3 -15.06 16.22 8.93
N GLY A 4 -14.15 15.75 9.79
CA GLY A 4 -12.73 15.64 9.49
C GLY A 4 -12.42 14.41 8.64
N ILE A 5 -11.61 14.59 7.59
CA ILE A 5 -11.00 13.47 6.88
C ILE A 5 -9.98 12.82 7.82
N HIS A 6 -10.28 11.64 8.34
CA HIS A 6 -9.36 10.88 9.20
C HIS A 6 -8.51 9.93 8.34
N GLY A 7 -7.26 10.32 8.09
CA GLY A 7 -6.28 9.50 7.36
C GLY A 7 -4.94 9.43 8.10
N LEU A 8 -4.34 8.23 8.14
CA LEU A 8 -2.99 8.04 8.67
C LEU A 8 -2.00 7.91 7.51
N CYS A 9 -1.04 8.83 7.43
CA CYS A 9 0.06 8.78 6.47
C CYS A 9 1.32 8.23 7.14
N LEU A 10 1.80 7.06 6.69
CA LEU A 10 2.98 6.39 7.26
C LEU A 10 4.26 6.82 6.52
N CYS A 11 4.74 8.04 6.78
CA CYS A 11 5.98 8.57 6.20
C CYS A 11 7.24 8.39 7.08
N LYS A 12 7.11 8.02 8.35
CA LYS A 12 8.26 7.84 9.26
C LYS A 12 8.65 6.38 9.36
N SER A 13 9.26 5.84 8.30
CA SER A 13 9.95 4.55 8.38
C SER A 13 11.44 4.77 8.61
N SER A 14 11.94 4.47 9.80
CA SER A 14 13.39 4.47 10.06
C SER A 14 14.04 3.27 9.34
N LEU A 15 15.19 3.51 8.72
CA LEU A 15 15.99 2.49 8.00
C LEU A 15 16.53 1.39 8.94
N PHE A 16 16.56 1.67 10.25
CA PHE A 16 17.14 0.83 11.30
C PHE A 16 16.10 0.21 12.25
N TRP A 17 14.81 0.48 12.07
CA TRP A 17 13.76 -0.12 12.91
C TRP A 17 13.07 -1.29 12.21
N PHE A 18 12.97 -2.39 12.93
CA PHE A 18 12.34 -3.62 12.46
C PHE A 18 10.85 -3.41 12.16
N LYS A 19 10.37 -3.95 11.05
CA LYS A 19 9.01 -3.69 10.55
C LYS A 19 7.90 -4.29 11.41
N CYS A 20 8.12 -5.44 12.06
CA CYS A 20 7.15 -5.94 13.04
C CYS A 20 6.98 -4.94 14.19
N LEU A 21 8.09 -4.42 14.74
CA LEU A 21 8.04 -3.42 15.82
C LEU A 21 7.35 -2.13 15.38
N GLN A 22 7.57 -1.70 14.14
CA GLN A 22 6.84 -0.55 13.58
C GLN A 22 5.34 -0.85 13.43
N THR A 23 4.98 -2.05 12.99
CA THR A 23 3.58 -2.46 12.81
C THR A 23 2.85 -2.53 14.15
N ASP A 24 3.45 -3.16 15.15
CA ASP A 24 2.88 -3.31 16.49
C ASP A 24 2.73 -1.94 17.18
N TYR A 25 3.76 -1.09 17.06
CA TYR A 25 3.71 0.28 17.59
C TYR A 25 2.59 1.11 16.94
N VAL A 26 2.49 1.06 15.60
CA VAL A 26 1.42 1.77 14.89
C VAL A 26 0.05 1.20 15.27
N CYS A 27 -0.09 -0.13 15.35
CA CYS A 27 -1.31 -0.81 15.79
C CYS A 27 -1.76 -0.34 17.19
N GLN A 28 -0.82 -0.25 18.14
CA GLN A 28 -1.12 0.28 19.47
C GLN A 28 -1.63 1.73 19.39
N LYS A 29 -0.97 2.57 18.60
CA LYS A 29 -1.35 3.99 18.47
C LYS A 29 -2.72 4.17 17.81
N VAL A 30 -3.04 3.41 16.76
CA VAL A 30 -4.37 3.51 16.12
C VAL A 30 -5.50 3.01 17.02
N ARG A 31 -5.24 2.03 17.90
CA ARG A 31 -6.22 1.59 18.92
C ARG A 31 -6.52 2.67 19.95
N GLU A 32 -5.53 3.49 20.30
CA GLU A 32 -5.66 4.59 21.27
C GLU A 32 -6.40 5.82 20.70
N MET A 33 -6.48 5.97 19.37
CA MET A 33 -7.09 7.12 18.70
C MET A 33 -8.61 6.97 18.56
N ASN A 34 -9.37 7.74 19.36
CA ASN A 34 -10.83 7.70 19.36
C ASN A 34 -11.44 8.13 18.01
N GLU A 35 -10.76 9.03 17.30
CA GLU A 35 -11.17 9.57 16.00
C GLU A 35 -11.19 8.49 14.91
N LEU A 36 -10.41 7.44 15.08
CA LEU A 36 -10.30 6.36 14.09
C LEU A 36 -11.33 5.24 14.31
N LYS A 37 -12.09 5.25 15.41
CA LYS A 37 -13.06 4.18 15.79
C LYS A 37 -14.11 3.91 14.71
N GLY A 38 -14.55 4.94 13.98
CA GLY A 38 -15.49 4.83 12.87
C GLY A 38 -14.90 4.26 11.56
N GLY A 39 -13.62 3.88 11.60
CA GLY A 39 -12.82 3.40 10.50
C GLY A 39 -12.14 4.52 9.72
N TYR A 40 -10.97 4.21 9.16
CA TYR A 40 -10.04 5.19 8.59
C TYR A 40 -9.41 4.70 7.29
N ASN A 41 -8.77 5.62 6.57
CA ASN A 41 -8.03 5.30 5.34
C ASN A 41 -6.52 5.31 5.61
N ILE A 42 -5.78 4.48 4.88
CA ILE A 42 -4.32 4.45 4.91
C ILE A 42 -3.79 4.93 3.55
N VAL A 43 -2.80 5.83 3.58
CA VAL A 43 -1.95 6.12 2.43
C VAL A 43 -0.54 5.65 2.75
N GLY A 44 -0.07 4.64 2.03
CA GLY A 44 1.27 4.09 2.15
C GLY A 44 2.16 4.57 1.01
N LEU A 45 3.39 4.98 1.35
CA LEU A 45 4.41 5.39 0.38
C LEU A 45 5.62 4.48 0.48
N SER A 46 6.13 3.99 -0.65
CA SER A 46 7.34 3.16 -0.72
C SER A 46 7.30 2.02 0.31
N GLN A 47 8.34 1.85 1.12
CA GLN A 47 8.39 0.83 2.16
C GLN A 47 7.34 0.94 3.27
N GLY A 48 6.69 2.11 3.43
CA GLY A 48 5.62 2.34 4.41
C GLY A 48 4.34 1.56 4.08
N ASN A 49 4.18 1.15 2.82
CA ASN A 49 3.09 0.29 2.38
C ASN A 49 3.05 -1.06 3.11
N LEU A 50 4.22 -1.64 3.39
CA LEU A 50 4.26 -2.92 4.11
C LEU A 50 3.82 -2.76 5.56
N ILE A 51 4.14 -1.63 6.20
CA ILE A 51 3.66 -1.29 7.55
C ILE A 51 2.14 -1.09 7.51
N GLY A 52 1.64 -0.34 6.52
CA GLY A 52 0.20 -0.15 6.31
C GLY A 52 -0.56 -1.46 6.14
N ARG A 53 -0.04 -2.38 5.31
CA ARG A 53 -0.56 -3.75 5.20
C ARG A 53 -0.46 -4.52 6.51
N GLY A 54 0.66 -4.43 7.21
CA GLY A 54 0.82 -5.04 8.52
C GLY A 54 -0.25 -4.55 9.50
N VAL A 55 -0.63 -3.27 9.47
CA VAL A 55 -1.73 -2.75 10.29
C VAL A 55 -3.07 -3.36 9.87
N VAL A 56 -3.35 -3.47 8.57
CA VAL A 56 -4.58 -4.12 8.07
C VAL A 56 -4.64 -5.59 8.51
N GLU A 57 -3.56 -6.33 8.32
CA GLU A 57 -3.53 -7.79 8.44
C GLU A 57 -3.30 -8.27 9.88
N PHE A 58 -2.39 -7.63 10.62
CA PHE A 58 -1.95 -8.09 11.94
C PHE A 58 -2.66 -7.39 13.11
N CYS A 59 -3.21 -6.18 12.93
CA CYS A 59 -3.76 -5.40 14.03
C CYS A 59 -5.13 -5.90 14.49
N GLU A 60 -5.14 -6.92 15.33
CA GLU A 60 -6.36 -7.45 15.95
C GLU A 60 -7.06 -6.40 16.83
N GLY A 61 -8.39 -6.29 16.81
CA GLY A 61 -9.11 -5.30 17.62
C GLY A 61 -8.77 -3.83 17.31
N GLY A 62 -8.03 -3.55 16.24
CA GLY A 62 -7.85 -2.21 15.71
C GLY A 62 -9.13 -1.68 15.05
N PRO A 63 -9.32 -0.35 14.95
CA PRO A 63 -10.41 0.20 14.16
C PRO A 63 -10.32 -0.26 12.69
N PRO A 64 -11.44 -0.38 11.97
CA PRO A 64 -11.45 -0.93 10.63
C PRO A 64 -10.75 0.01 9.62
N VAL A 65 -9.89 -0.54 8.77
CA VAL A 65 -9.34 0.18 7.62
C VAL A 65 -10.35 0.09 6.48
N LYS A 66 -10.79 1.25 5.97
CA LYS A 66 -11.77 1.35 4.87
C LYS A 66 -11.06 1.25 3.53
N ASN A 67 -10.26 2.26 3.18
CA ASN A 67 -9.49 2.27 1.93
C ASN A 67 -8.00 2.23 2.23
N PHE A 68 -7.25 1.46 1.45
CA PHE A 68 -5.80 1.47 1.47
C PHE A 68 -5.27 1.88 0.10
N ILE A 69 -4.60 3.04 0.07
CA ILE A 69 -4.00 3.62 -1.13
C ILE A 69 -2.49 3.44 -1.03
N SER A 70 -1.94 2.69 -1.97
CA SER A 70 -0.55 2.29 -2.01
C SER A 70 0.18 2.97 -3.16
N LEU A 71 1.18 3.79 -2.86
CA LEU A 71 2.05 4.41 -3.86
C LEU A 71 3.41 3.72 -3.80
N ALA A 72 3.81 3.08 -4.90
CA ALA A 72 5.08 2.37 -5.03
C ALA A 72 5.34 1.38 -3.88
N GLY A 73 4.38 0.50 -3.57
CA GLY A 73 4.53 -0.47 -2.48
C GLY A 73 5.34 -1.71 -2.88
N PRO A 74 6.39 -2.12 -2.15
CA PRO A 74 7.13 -3.36 -2.44
C PRO A 74 6.37 -4.61 -1.97
N HIS A 75 5.11 -4.80 -2.36
CA HIS A 75 4.20 -5.80 -1.78
C HIS A 75 4.63 -7.25 -2.01
N ALA A 76 5.28 -7.54 -3.14
CA ALA A 76 5.89 -8.84 -3.42
C ALA A 76 7.39 -8.88 -3.05
N GLY A 77 7.91 -7.81 -2.45
CA GLY A 77 9.33 -7.63 -2.11
C GLY A 77 10.13 -6.92 -3.19
N THR A 78 11.43 -6.79 -2.97
CA THR A 78 12.41 -6.29 -3.94
C THR A 78 13.51 -7.32 -4.16
N ALA A 79 13.92 -7.49 -5.40
CA ALA A 79 14.98 -8.39 -5.84
C ALA A 79 16.36 -7.70 -5.86
N SER A 80 16.42 -6.42 -5.51
CA SER A 80 17.66 -5.66 -5.35
C SER A 80 17.64 -4.89 -4.03
N VAL A 81 18.83 -4.63 -3.49
CA VAL A 81 18.98 -3.78 -2.31
C VAL A 81 18.66 -2.33 -2.72
N PRO A 82 17.59 -1.72 -2.19
CA PRO A 82 17.33 -0.30 -2.42
C PRO A 82 18.50 0.46 -1.79
N LEU A 83 19.25 1.24 -2.59
CA LEU A 83 20.35 2.19 -2.25
C LEU A 83 21.58 2.10 -3.19
N CYS A 84 21.62 1.21 -4.19
CA CYS A 84 22.68 1.29 -5.21
C CYS A 84 22.40 2.40 -6.24
N GLY A 85 22.90 3.61 -5.94
CA GLY A 85 23.42 4.55 -6.93
C GLY A 85 24.95 4.38 -7.08
N THR A 86 25.69 5.42 -7.52
CA THR A 86 27.15 5.38 -7.77
C THR A 86 28.04 5.68 -6.55
N GLY A 87 27.51 5.60 -5.32
CA GLY A 87 28.21 6.01 -4.09
C GLY A 87 28.77 4.86 -3.22
N ILE A 88 29.48 5.24 -2.15
CA ILE A 88 30.14 4.38 -1.15
C ILE A 88 29.18 3.34 -0.51
N LEU A 89 27.86 3.59 -0.50
CA LEU A 89 26.85 2.62 -0.04
C LEU A 89 26.68 1.39 -0.93
N CYS A 90 27.11 1.42 -2.20
CA CYS A 90 26.95 0.29 -3.12
C CYS A 90 27.98 -0.84 -2.85
N VAL A 91 29.06 -0.55 -2.13
CA VAL A 91 30.02 -1.58 -1.64
C VAL A 91 29.40 -2.47 -0.55
N LEU A 92 28.47 -1.93 0.25
CA LEU A 92 27.72 -2.72 1.24
C LEU A 92 26.73 -3.68 0.56
N ALA A 93 26.09 -3.26 -0.54
CA ALA A 93 25.12 -4.07 -1.27
C ALA A 93 25.77 -5.33 -1.88
N ASP A 94 26.99 -5.21 -2.42
CA ASP A 94 27.68 -6.36 -3.04
C ASP A 94 28.11 -7.41 -2.00
N ASN A 95 28.51 -6.98 -0.80
CA ASN A 95 28.80 -7.90 0.32
C ASN A 95 27.54 -8.47 0.99
N LEU A 96 26.44 -7.71 1.06
CA LEU A 96 25.14 -8.18 1.58
C LEU A 96 24.50 -9.25 0.67
N ILE A 97 24.59 -9.06 -0.65
CA ILE A 97 24.02 -9.97 -1.66
C ILE A 97 24.82 -11.28 -1.74
N LYS A 98 26.13 -11.28 -1.46
CA LYS A 98 27.01 -12.46 -1.58
C LYS A 98 26.83 -13.54 -0.50
N GLY A 99 25.90 -13.40 0.44
CA GLY A 99 25.53 -14.53 1.32
C GLY A 99 24.77 -14.21 2.60
N GLU A 100 24.76 -12.96 3.05
CA GLU A 100 24.42 -12.64 4.45
C GLU A 100 23.13 -11.84 4.65
N VAL A 101 22.38 -11.49 3.59
CA VAL A 101 21.14 -10.70 3.76
C VAL A 101 20.07 -11.41 4.60
N TYR A 102 20.12 -12.73 4.64
CA TYR A 102 19.23 -13.58 5.43
C TYR A 102 19.87 -14.02 6.76
N SER A 103 21.05 -13.51 7.11
CA SER A 103 21.60 -13.73 8.45
C SER A 103 20.73 -13.06 9.51
N THR A 104 20.73 -13.63 10.72
CA THR A 104 20.02 -13.08 11.88
C THR A 104 20.37 -11.61 12.11
N TYR A 105 21.67 -11.27 12.04
CA TYR A 105 22.14 -9.91 12.25
C TYR A 105 21.52 -8.93 11.24
N ILE A 106 21.56 -9.24 9.95
CA ILE A 106 21.00 -8.33 8.92
C ILE A 106 19.47 -8.27 8.97
N GLN A 107 18.80 -9.38 9.26
CA GLN A 107 17.34 -9.40 9.46
C GLN A 107 16.90 -8.53 10.65
N GLU A 108 17.76 -8.32 11.65
CA GLU A 108 17.48 -7.51 12.84
C GLU A 108 17.85 -6.03 12.68
N HIS A 109 18.86 -5.71 11.87
CA HIS A 109 19.45 -4.36 11.84
C HIS A 109 19.19 -3.56 10.56
N LEU A 110 18.67 -4.18 9.49
CA LEU A 110 18.46 -3.51 8.21
C LEU A 110 16.99 -3.61 7.76
N ALA A 111 16.20 -2.54 7.85
CA ALA A 111 14.77 -2.59 7.53
C ALA A 111 14.42 -3.11 6.11
N PRO A 112 15.22 -2.82 5.06
CA PRO A 112 15.07 -3.46 3.74
C PRO A 112 15.17 -4.99 3.71
N SER A 113 15.92 -5.61 4.62
CA SER A 113 16.14 -7.06 4.62
C SER A 113 14.84 -7.84 4.92
N GLY A 114 13.90 -7.22 5.63
CA GLY A 114 12.58 -7.80 5.91
C GLY A 114 11.65 -7.91 4.70
N TYR A 115 12.04 -7.37 3.54
CA TYR A 115 11.29 -7.51 2.28
C TYR A 115 12.19 -7.68 1.05
N LEU A 116 13.46 -7.98 1.24
CA LEU A 116 14.34 -8.42 0.16
C LEU A 116 14.01 -9.88 -0.17
N LYS A 117 13.55 -10.12 -1.39
CA LYS A 117 13.18 -11.43 -1.90
C LYS A 117 14.07 -11.71 -3.10
N LEU A 118 15.10 -12.53 -2.95
CA LEU A 118 15.97 -12.87 -4.07
C LEU A 118 15.38 -14.10 -4.81
N PRO A 119 15.00 -14.00 -6.10
CA PRO A 119 14.42 -15.12 -6.83
C PRO A 119 15.31 -16.37 -6.84
N ASN A 120 16.63 -16.21 -6.83
CA ASN A 120 17.58 -17.32 -6.78
C ASN A 120 17.88 -17.86 -5.36
N ALA A 121 17.22 -17.34 -4.32
CA ALA A 121 17.43 -17.74 -2.92
C ALA A 121 16.11 -17.90 -2.14
N ILE A 122 15.03 -18.30 -2.82
CA ILE A 122 13.69 -18.47 -2.23
C ILE A 122 13.67 -19.37 -0.98
N PRO A 123 14.38 -20.52 -0.92
CA PRO A 123 14.42 -21.32 0.31
C PRO A 123 14.94 -20.54 1.53
N LYS A 124 16.06 -19.81 1.37
CA LYS A 124 16.66 -19.00 2.46
C LYS A 124 15.79 -17.79 2.81
N TYR A 125 15.14 -17.19 1.81
CA TYR A 125 14.13 -16.15 2.01
C TYR A 125 12.96 -16.65 2.87
N LEU A 126 12.36 -17.79 2.51
CA LEU A 126 11.24 -18.36 3.26
C LEU A 126 11.67 -18.77 4.67
N GLU A 127 12.87 -19.31 4.85
CA GLU A 127 13.38 -19.72 6.16
C GLU A 127 13.67 -18.52 7.07
N SER A 128 14.39 -17.50 6.59
CA SER A 128 14.99 -16.49 7.46
C SER A 128 14.34 -15.10 7.38
N CYS A 129 13.64 -14.76 6.29
CA CYS A 129 13.03 -13.43 6.17
C CYS A 129 11.84 -13.32 7.13
N ARG A 130 11.92 -12.41 8.11
CA ARG A 130 10.99 -12.43 9.24
C ARG A 130 9.65 -11.74 8.99
N TYR A 131 9.56 -10.89 7.97
CA TYR A 131 8.41 -10.01 7.78
C TYR A 131 7.61 -10.34 6.53
N LEU A 132 8.20 -10.20 5.34
CA LEU A 132 7.45 -10.36 4.08
C LEU A 132 6.82 -11.75 3.90
N PRO A 133 7.49 -12.90 4.17
CA PRO A 133 6.84 -14.22 4.07
C PRO A 133 5.62 -14.37 4.98
N LYS A 134 5.67 -13.75 6.17
CA LYS A 134 4.55 -13.74 7.13
C LYS A 134 3.41 -12.85 6.63
N LEU A 135 3.74 -11.64 6.18
CA LEU A 135 2.77 -10.68 5.63
C LEU A 135 2.07 -11.20 4.36
N ASN A 136 2.76 -12.01 3.57
CA ASN A 136 2.21 -12.57 2.32
C ASN A 136 1.64 -13.99 2.49
N ASN A 137 1.57 -14.53 3.71
CA ASN A 137 1.13 -15.90 3.98
C ASN A 137 1.88 -16.95 3.11
N GLU A 138 3.17 -16.73 2.85
CA GLU A 138 3.96 -17.56 1.91
C GLU A 138 4.36 -18.91 2.50
N ARG A 139 4.43 -19.01 3.85
CA ARG A 139 4.80 -20.24 4.57
C ARG A 139 3.56 -21.08 4.88
N PRO A 140 3.38 -22.27 4.27
CA PRO A 140 2.15 -23.05 4.44
C PRO A 140 1.79 -23.35 5.89
N ALA A 141 2.78 -23.67 6.74
CA ALA A 141 2.56 -23.99 8.15
C ALA A 141 2.20 -22.78 9.04
N GLU A 142 2.44 -21.56 8.57
CA GLU A 142 2.19 -20.32 9.33
C GLU A 142 1.01 -19.50 8.76
N ARG A 143 0.36 -20.00 7.69
CA ARG A 143 -0.75 -19.29 7.05
C ARG A 143 -1.86 -18.99 8.04
N ASN A 144 -2.29 -17.74 8.06
CA ASN A 144 -3.33 -17.28 8.98
C ASN A 144 -4.54 -16.74 8.20
N SER A 145 -5.70 -17.37 8.38
CA SER A 145 -6.94 -16.97 7.70
C SER A 145 -7.43 -15.60 8.14
N THR A 146 -7.15 -15.19 9.37
CA THR A 146 -7.56 -13.86 9.87
C THR A 146 -6.86 -12.72 9.13
N TYR A 147 -5.64 -12.93 8.64
CA TYR A 147 -4.92 -11.94 7.82
C TYR A 147 -5.65 -11.74 6.49
N LYS A 148 -6.04 -12.85 5.86
CA LYS A 148 -6.86 -12.86 4.65
C LYS A 148 -8.21 -12.19 4.85
N GLU A 149 -8.93 -12.52 5.92
CA GLU A 149 -10.24 -11.95 6.23
C GLU A 149 -10.16 -10.43 6.39
N ARG A 150 -9.16 -9.93 7.13
CA ARG A 150 -8.97 -8.49 7.34
C ARG A 150 -8.55 -7.76 6.06
N PHE A 151 -7.61 -8.31 5.30
CA PHE A 151 -7.21 -7.69 4.02
C PHE A 151 -8.37 -7.65 3.02
N SER A 152 -9.17 -8.71 2.94
CA SER A 152 -10.37 -8.79 2.08
C SER A 152 -11.52 -7.87 2.52
N SER A 153 -11.46 -7.36 3.76
CA SER A 153 -12.47 -6.46 4.33
C SER A 153 -12.35 -5.02 3.84
N LEU A 154 -11.23 -4.66 3.20
CA LEU A 154 -11.02 -3.34 2.61
C LEU A 154 -12.16 -3.00 1.64
N LEU A 155 -12.67 -1.77 1.72
CA LEU A 155 -13.63 -1.24 0.76
C LEU A 155 -12.96 -0.97 -0.59
N ASN A 156 -11.73 -0.44 -0.57
CA ASN A 156 -10.92 -0.27 -1.77
C ASN A 156 -9.44 -0.47 -1.46
N LEU A 157 -8.76 -1.19 -2.34
CA LEU A 157 -7.31 -1.26 -2.43
C LEU A 157 -6.87 -0.58 -3.72
N VAL A 158 -6.16 0.54 -3.60
CA VAL A 158 -5.63 1.27 -4.77
C VAL A 158 -4.14 1.04 -4.83
N LEU A 159 -3.66 0.43 -5.91
CA LEU A 159 -2.26 0.08 -6.11
C LEU A 159 -1.69 0.94 -7.24
N ILE A 160 -0.86 1.92 -6.89
CA ILE A 160 -0.25 2.86 -7.84
C ILE A 160 1.20 2.43 -8.11
N MET A 161 1.45 2.03 -9.35
CA MET A 161 2.77 1.74 -9.90
C MET A 161 3.26 2.94 -10.72
N PHE A 162 4.56 3.22 -10.64
CA PHE A 162 5.21 4.28 -11.41
C PHE A 162 5.98 3.67 -12.58
N GLU A 163 5.76 4.17 -13.79
CA GLU A 163 6.28 3.56 -15.01
C GLU A 163 7.81 3.61 -15.12
N GLN A 164 8.43 4.68 -14.61
CA GLN A 164 9.89 4.86 -14.61
C GLN A 164 10.49 4.65 -13.22
N ASP A 165 9.85 3.81 -12.38
CA ASP A 165 10.41 3.40 -11.10
C ASP A 165 11.67 2.56 -11.31
N THR A 166 12.80 3.03 -10.78
CA THR A 166 14.09 2.33 -10.77
C THR A 166 14.54 1.94 -9.36
N VAL A 167 13.71 2.24 -8.34
CA VAL A 167 13.99 1.92 -6.93
C VAL A 167 13.42 0.55 -6.59
N LEU A 168 12.21 0.26 -7.07
CA LEU A 168 11.59 -1.06 -6.92
C LEU A 168 12.01 -1.96 -8.09
N ILE A 169 12.63 -3.10 -7.77
CA ILE A 169 13.05 -4.08 -8.77
C ILE A 169 12.43 -5.43 -8.42
N PRO A 170 11.45 -5.95 -9.19
CA PRO A 170 10.77 -5.30 -10.30
C PRO A 170 9.78 -4.22 -9.80
N LYS A 171 9.40 -3.26 -10.64
CA LYS A 171 8.44 -2.19 -10.27
C LYS A 171 7.01 -2.72 -10.07
N GLU A 172 6.69 -3.82 -10.75
CA GLU A 172 5.43 -4.57 -10.73
C GLU A 172 5.11 -5.13 -9.34
N THR A 173 6.08 -5.17 -8.42
CA THR A 173 5.84 -5.44 -6.99
C THR A 173 4.80 -4.48 -6.38
N SER A 174 4.67 -3.26 -6.93
CA SER A 174 3.61 -2.28 -6.61
C SER A 174 2.21 -2.84 -6.79
N TRP A 175 2.07 -3.81 -7.68
CA TRP A 175 0.83 -4.51 -8.01
C TRP A 175 0.82 -5.95 -7.52
N PHE A 176 1.76 -6.37 -6.66
CA PHE A 176 1.99 -7.78 -6.28
C PHE A 176 2.52 -8.67 -7.43
N GLY A 177 2.91 -8.09 -8.57
CA GLY A 177 3.64 -8.82 -9.61
C GLY A 177 5.08 -9.11 -9.18
N TYR A 178 5.65 -10.23 -9.62
CA TYR A 178 7.00 -10.61 -9.23
C TYR A 178 7.66 -11.60 -10.19
N TYR A 179 8.94 -11.89 -9.96
CA TYR A 179 9.65 -12.93 -10.70
C TYR A 179 9.24 -14.34 -10.26
N PRO A 180 9.29 -15.34 -11.15
CA PRO A 180 9.16 -16.74 -10.77
C PRO A 180 10.37 -17.23 -9.96
N ASP A 181 10.15 -18.20 -9.09
CA ASP A 181 11.21 -18.79 -8.25
C ASP A 181 12.37 -19.30 -9.12
N GLY A 182 13.59 -18.90 -8.79
CA GLY A 182 14.83 -19.26 -9.47
C GLY A 182 15.23 -18.34 -10.63
N TYR A 183 14.34 -17.47 -11.12
CA TYR A 183 14.58 -16.69 -12.33
C TYR A 183 14.31 -15.20 -12.10
N PHE A 184 14.95 -14.33 -12.88
CA PHE A 184 14.70 -12.87 -12.84
C PHE A 184 13.89 -12.39 -14.05
N LYS A 185 13.27 -13.32 -14.78
CA LYS A 185 12.42 -13.06 -15.96
C LYS A 185 11.68 -14.33 -16.39
N PRO A 186 10.49 -14.22 -17.00
CA PRO A 186 9.71 -12.98 -17.18
C PRO A 186 9.16 -12.45 -15.83
N ILE A 187 8.59 -11.26 -15.82
CA ILE A 187 7.87 -10.73 -14.65
C ILE A 187 6.42 -11.24 -14.74
N LEU A 188 5.95 -11.90 -13.69
CA LEU A 188 4.58 -12.38 -13.59
C LEU A 188 3.66 -11.24 -13.15
N PRO A 189 2.53 -11.00 -13.83
CA PRO A 189 1.48 -10.14 -13.30
C PRO A 189 0.89 -10.77 -12.03
N PRO A 190 0.22 -9.98 -11.15
CA PRO A 190 -0.34 -10.51 -9.91
C PRO A 190 -1.23 -11.73 -10.12
N GLN A 191 -2.05 -11.75 -11.17
CA GLN A 191 -2.99 -12.82 -11.48
C GLN A 191 -2.33 -14.17 -11.76
N GLU A 192 -1.04 -14.19 -12.12
CA GLU A 192 -0.27 -15.42 -12.38
C GLU A 192 0.55 -15.87 -11.16
N THR A 193 0.58 -15.08 -10.08
CA THR A 193 1.30 -15.45 -8.86
C THR A 193 0.51 -16.45 -8.02
N LYS A 194 1.21 -17.36 -7.32
CA LYS A 194 0.55 -18.29 -6.38
C LYS A 194 -0.24 -17.58 -5.29
N LEU A 195 0.27 -16.44 -4.80
CA LEU A 195 -0.40 -15.61 -3.80
C LEU A 195 -1.81 -15.22 -4.24
N TYR A 196 -1.98 -14.90 -5.53
CA TYR A 196 -3.28 -14.56 -6.11
C TYR A 196 -4.08 -15.82 -6.46
N THR A 197 -3.51 -16.78 -7.20
CA THR A 197 -4.25 -17.94 -7.70
C THR A 197 -4.76 -18.86 -6.60
N GLU A 198 -4.05 -18.94 -5.48
CA GLU A 198 -4.48 -19.67 -4.27
C GLU A 198 -5.08 -18.72 -3.22
N ASP A 199 -5.13 -17.42 -3.49
CA ASP A 199 -5.77 -16.39 -2.69
C ASP A 199 -5.30 -16.36 -1.22
N TRP A 200 -3.98 -16.37 -1.00
CA TRP A 200 -3.35 -16.53 0.33
C TRP A 200 -3.67 -15.39 1.29
N ILE A 201 -3.83 -14.18 0.78
CA ILE A 201 -4.15 -12.99 1.56
C ILE A 201 -5.53 -12.41 1.20
N GLY A 202 -6.28 -13.01 0.28
CA GLY A 202 -7.56 -12.46 -0.15
C GLY A 202 -7.51 -11.43 -1.27
N LEU A 203 -6.35 -11.28 -1.93
CA LEU A 203 -6.17 -10.34 -3.04
C LEU A 203 -7.09 -10.67 -4.22
N ARG A 204 -7.24 -11.96 -4.58
CA ARG A 204 -8.17 -12.36 -5.65
C ARG A 204 -9.61 -12.11 -5.24
N THR A 205 -9.98 -12.46 -4.01
CA THR A 205 -11.32 -12.18 -3.46
C THR A 205 -11.67 -10.68 -3.53
N LEU A 206 -10.70 -9.81 -3.24
CA LEU A 206 -10.88 -8.37 -3.29
C LEU A 206 -10.99 -7.84 -4.73
N ASP A 207 -10.18 -8.40 -5.64
CA ASP A 207 -10.12 -8.05 -7.06
C ASP A 207 -11.39 -8.47 -7.81
N GLU A 208 -11.82 -9.72 -7.64
CA GLU A 208 -13.08 -10.25 -8.21
C GLU A 208 -14.32 -9.49 -7.72
N ALA A 209 -14.26 -8.92 -6.51
CA ALA A 209 -15.29 -8.03 -5.97
C ALA A 209 -15.24 -6.60 -6.55
N GLY A 210 -14.33 -6.29 -7.47
CA GLY A 210 -14.16 -4.98 -8.09
C GLY A 210 -13.59 -3.91 -7.13
N ARG A 211 -12.92 -4.34 -6.05
CA ARG A 211 -12.40 -3.44 -5.00
C ARG A 211 -10.89 -3.18 -5.10
N VAL A 212 -10.19 -3.82 -6.05
CA VAL A 212 -8.77 -3.55 -6.35
C VAL A 212 -8.67 -2.65 -7.57
N HIS A 213 -7.87 -1.58 -7.47
CA HIS A 213 -7.63 -0.61 -8.53
C HIS A 213 -6.14 -0.59 -8.88
N PHE A 214 -5.77 -1.27 -9.96
CA PHE A 214 -4.41 -1.25 -10.51
C PHE A 214 -4.22 0.01 -11.36
N VAL A 215 -3.42 0.96 -10.89
CA VAL A 215 -3.17 2.25 -11.54
C VAL A 215 -1.70 2.37 -11.91
N SER A 216 -1.42 2.63 -13.19
CA SER A 216 -0.08 2.94 -13.71
C SER A 216 -0.05 4.42 -14.02
N ILE A 217 0.98 5.12 -13.55
CA ILE A 217 1.19 6.54 -13.86
C ILE A 217 2.62 6.78 -14.31
N GLU A 218 2.77 7.77 -15.19
CA GLU A 218 4.07 8.29 -15.57
C GLU A 218 4.72 8.96 -14.35
N GLY A 219 5.99 8.68 -14.12
CA GLY A 219 6.78 9.22 -13.03
C GLY A 219 7.91 8.28 -12.61
N LYS A 220 8.93 8.86 -11.96
CA LYS A 220 9.92 8.10 -11.19
C LYS A 220 9.31 7.66 -9.85
N HIS A 221 10.08 6.92 -9.03
CA HIS A 221 9.64 6.47 -7.71
C HIS A 221 9.02 7.61 -6.88
N LEU A 222 7.72 7.50 -6.56
CA LEU A 222 6.92 8.51 -5.84
C LEU A 222 6.81 9.90 -6.52
N GLY A 223 7.23 10.02 -7.77
CA GLY A 223 7.12 11.23 -8.57
C GLY A 223 5.71 11.39 -9.15
N ILE A 224 4.72 11.63 -8.29
CA ILE A 224 3.31 11.78 -8.69
C ILE A 224 2.95 13.25 -8.95
N SER A 225 2.25 13.52 -10.05
CA SER A 225 1.74 14.85 -10.37
C SER A 225 0.53 15.23 -9.49
N GLU A 226 0.26 16.53 -9.33
CA GLU A 226 -0.95 16.98 -8.61
C GLU A 226 -2.23 16.49 -9.30
N THR A 227 -2.23 16.44 -10.63
CA THR A 227 -3.35 15.93 -11.44
C THR A 227 -3.63 14.46 -11.13
N ASP A 228 -2.59 13.62 -11.11
CA ASP A 228 -2.72 12.20 -10.82
C ASP A 228 -3.11 11.95 -9.36
N MET A 229 -2.59 12.74 -8.42
CA MET A 229 -2.99 12.69 -7.01
C MET A 229 -4.49 12.99 -6.85
N LYS A 230 -4.99 14.06 -7.47
CA LYS A 230 -6.41 14.43 -7.45
C LYS A 230 -7.30 13.37 -8.10
N LYS A 231 -6.81 12.70 -9.13
CA LYS A 231 -7.55 11.70 -9.89
C LYS A 231 -7.58 10.31 -9.21
N HIS A 232 -6.45 9.87 -8.66
CA HIS A 232 -6.25 8.48 -8.25
C HIS A 232 -6.17 8.28 -6.73
N VAL A 233 -5.92 9.32 -5.95
CA VAL A 233 -5.80 9.22 -4.47
C VAL A 233 -6.96 9.90 -3.77
N VAL A 234 -7.19 11.18 -4.04
CA VAL A 234 -8.18 12.01 -3.34
C VAL A 234 -9.60 11.41 -3.31
N PRO A 235 -10.12 10.76 -4.38
CA PRO A 235 -11.47 10.20 -4.34
C PRO A 235 -11.68 9.17 -3.22
N TYR A 236 -10.63 8.47 -2.79
CA TYR A 236 -10.70 7.43 -1.77
C TYR A 236 -10.48 7.98 -0.35
N LEU A 237 -10.14 9.25 -0.19
CA LEU A 237 -9.94 9.91 1.10
C LEU A 237 -11.19 10.66 1.59
N ILE A 238 -12.08 11.02 0.66
CA ILE A 238 -13.28 11.81 0.95
C ILE A 238 -14.42 10.87 1.35
N ASP A 239 -15.04 11.12 2.50
CA ASP A 239 -16.19 10.33 2.96
C ASP A 239 -17.40 10.49 2.02
N GLN A 240 -18.12 9.40 1.73
CA GLN A 240 -19.24 9.46 0.78
C GLN A 240 -20.40 10.34 1.29
N SER A 241 -20.51 10.55 2.60
CA SER A 241 -21.43 11.51 3.21
C SER A 241 -21.20 12.93 2.70
N SER A 242 -19.94 13.34 2.55
CA SER A 242 -19.55 14.68 2.09
C SER A 242 -19.78 14.91 0.58
N ARG A 243 -19.83 13.84 -0.23
CA ARG A 243 -20.19 13.93 -1.65
C ARG A 243 -21.67 14.22 -1.85
N LYS A 244 -22.54 13.68 -1.00
CA LYS A 244 -23.97 14.02 -1.03
C LYS A 244 -24.19 15.48 -0.67
N ASP A 245 -23.50 15.98 0.37
CA ASP A 245 -23.65 17.35 0.86
C ASP A 245 -23.08 18.41 -0.09
N SER A 246 -22.01 18.10 -0.82
CA SER A 246 -21.48 18.99 -1.88
C SER A 246 -22.36 19.02 -3.12
N THR A 247 -23.01 17.90 -3.47
CA THR A 247 -23.95 17.82 -4.58
C THR A 247 -25.24 18.60 -4.26
N THR A 248 -25.82 18.44 -3.06
CA THR A 248 -26.97 19.24 -2.62
C THR A 248 -26.66 20.72 -2.52
N LYS A 249 -25.47 21.11 -2.04
CA LYS A 249 -25.05 22.52 -2.03
C LYS A 249 -24.87 23.07 -3.44
N ALA A 250 -24.24 22.31 -4.35
CA ALA A 250 -24.09 22.72 -5.74
C ALA A 250 -25.45 22.89 -6.45
N ASP A 251 -26.40 21.97 -6.21
CA ASP A 251 -27.76 22.05 -6.74
C ASP A 251 -28.55 23.22 -6.15
N PHE A 252 -28.42 23.48 -4.84
CA PHE A 252 -29.00 24.65 -4.19
C PHE A 252 -28.51 25.97 -4.80
N TRP A 253 -27.18 26.13 -4.99
CA TRP A 253 -26.60 27.32 -5.62
C TRP A 253 -26.94 27.44 -7.12
N ARG A 254 -27.13 26.31 -7.80
CA ARG A 254 -27.58 26.29 -9.20
C ARG A 254 -29.03 26.73 -9.30
N MET A 255 -29.90 26.27 -8.41
CA MET A 255 -31.31 26.67 -8.34
C MET A 255 -31.46 28.15 -7.97
N HIS A 256 -30.68 28.65 -7.01
CA HIS A 256 -30.69 30.07 -6.62
C HIS A 256 -30.23 31.01 -7.75
N ARG A 257 -29.22 30.61 -8.54
CA ARG A 257 -28.80 31.37 -9.73
C ARG A 257 -29.86 31.39 -10.82
N VAL A 258 -30.60 30.30 -11.01
CA VAL A 258 -31.74 30.27 -11.95
C VAL A 258 -32.86 31.19 -11.46
N HIS A 259 -33.16 31.18 -10.16
CA HIS A 259 -34.20 32.03 -9.58
C HIS A 259 -33.85 33.52 -9.65
N GLN A 260 -32.59 33.91 -9.39
CA GLN A 260 -32.13 35.30 -9.57
C GLN A 260 -32.19 35.78 -11.03
N ARG A 261 -31.89 34.90 -12.01
CA ARG A 261 -32.04 35.24 -13.43
C ARG A 261 -33.50 35.42 -13.84
N PHE A 262 -34.43 34.64 -13.26
CA PHE A 262 -35.87 34.79 -13.50
C PHE A 262 -36.42 36.10 -12.93
N ILE A 263 -35.97 36.50 -11.73
CA ILE A 263 -36.38 37.77 -11.10
C ILE A 263 -35.84 38.98 -11.87
N GLN A 264 -34.60 38.93 -12.37
CA GLN A 264 -34.05 40.01 -13.22
C GLN A 264 -34.76 40.13 -14.57
N SER A 265 -35.32 39.05 -15.10
CA SER A 265 -36.03 39.06 -16.39
C SER A 265 -37.45 39.62 -16.28
N ASN A 266 -38.11 39.48 -15.12
CA ASN A 266 -39.46 40.00 -14.87
C ASN A 266 -39.49 41.43 -14.29
N ALA A 267 -38.33 42.06 -14.06
CA ALA A 267 -38.22 43.46 -13.64
C ALA A 267 -37.97 44.43 -14.83
N MET A 268 -38.04 43.94 -16.07
CA MET A 268 -37.83 44.70 -17.32
C MET A 268 -39.04 44.63 -18.27
N VAL A 269 -40.26 44.64 -17.74
CA VAL A 269 -41.50 44.87 -18.51
C VAL A 269 -42.36 45.88 -17.79
#